data_AF-A0A2E5E017-F1
#
_entry.id   AF-A0A2E5E017-F1
#
_cell.length_a   1.000
_cell.length_b   1.000
_cell.length_c   1.000
_cell.angle_alpha   90.00
_cell.angle_beta   90.00
_cell.angle_gamma   90.00
#
_symmetry.space_group_name_H-M   'P 1'
#
loop_
_entity.id
_entity.type
_entity.pdbx_description
1 polymer ?
#
loop_
_entity_poly.entity_id
_entity_poly.type
_entity_poly.pdbx_seq_one_letter_code
_entity_poly.pdbx_strand_id
1 'polypeptide(L)' 'MRRFIASLIGASLLLAETVSAATINVPSDHPTIQAAIDAAVNGDEVVVAPGTWTGTGDNVIDFR' A
#
# COMPACT_ATOMS: atom_id res chain seq x y z
N MET A 1 -27.11 34.72 16.57
CA MET A 1 -28.15 34.24 15.62
C MET A 1 -27.42 33.76 14.36
N ARG A 2 -26.74 32.60 14.42
CA ARG A 2 -27.27 31.30 13.97
C ARG A 2 -27.98 31.46 12.63
N ARG A 3 -27.28 31.12 11.53
CA ARG A 3 -27.72 30.86 10.13
C ARG A 3 -26.74 31.51 9.13
N PHE A 4 -25.90 30.82 8.36
CA PHE A 4 -25.83 29.40 8.00
C PHE A 4 -24.39 29.06 7.56
N ILE A 5 -23.74 28.19 8.32
CA ILE A 5 -22.51 27.45 7.98
C ILE A 5 -22.79 26.46 6.81
N ALA A 6 -23.95 26.54 6.15
CA ALA A 6 -24.44 25.57 5.18
C ALA A 6 -23.88 25.74 3.76
N SER A 7 -23.21 26.84 3.42
CA SER A 7 -22.71 27.07 2.05
C SER A 7 -21.23 26.71 1.83
N LEU A 8 -20.48 26.39 2.89
CA LEU A 8 -19.08 25.91 2.83
C LEU A 8 -18.97 24.40 3.11
N ILE A 9 -20.06 23.76 3.55
CA ILE A 9 -20.14 22.30 3.76
C ILE A 9 -20.53 21.56 2.45
N GLY A 10 -21.07 22.28 1.45
CA GLY A 10 -21.55 21.67 0.21
C GLY A 10 -20.49 21.40 -0.87
N ALA A 11 -19.25 21.89 -0.70
CA ALA A 11 -18.22 21.80 -1.73
C ALA A 11 -17.10 20.79 -1.44
N SER A 12 -17.11 20.12 -0.28
CA SER A 12 -16.01 19.23 0.16
C SER A 12 -16.26 17.74 -0.06
N LEU A 13 -17.42 17.32 -0.62
CA LEU A 13 -17.87 15.93 -0.54
C LEU A 13 -17.45 15.00 -1.71
N LEU A 14 -16.66 15.41 -2.70
CA LEU A 14 -16.46 14.54 -3.88
C LEU A 14 -15.02 14.45 -4.39
N LEU A 15 -14.07 14.15 -3.50
CA LEU A 15 -12.84 13.46 -3.91
C LEU A 15 -12.89 12.02 -3.41
N ALA A 16 -13.60 11.17 -4.15
CA ALA A 16 -13.39 9.74 -4.05
C ALA A 16 -12.11 9.42 -4.82
N GLU A 17 -10.98 9.33 -4.13
CA GLU A 17 -9.75 8.84 -4.75
C GLU A 17 -9.93 7.36 -5.08
N THR A 18 -9.81 7.01 -6.36
CA THR A 18 -9.80 5.62 -6.80
C THR A 18 -8.50 4.99 -6.35
N VAL A 19 -8.52 4.28 -5.22
CA VAL A 19 -7.39 3.42 -4.83
C VAL A 19 -7.44 2.14 -5.67
N SER A 20 -6.41 1.93 -6.48
CA SER A 20 -6.17 0.64 -7.14
C SER A 20 -5.10 -0.09 -6.36
N ALA A 21 -5.35 -1.35 -6.01
CA ALA A 21 -4.32 -2.25 -5.53
C ALA A 21 -3.23 -2.41 -6.59
N ALA A 22 -1.97 -2.32 -6.20
CA ALA A 22 -0.82 -2.62 -7.04
C ALA A 22 -0.44 -4.10 -6.95
N THR A 23 0.06 -4.65 -8.05
CA THR A 23 0.79 -5.94 -8.04
C THR A 23 2.28 -5.63 -8.06
N ILE A 24 2.99 -6.04 -7.01
CA ILE A 24 4.42 -5.80 -6.80
C ILE A 24 5.17 -7.12 -7.01
N ASN A 25 6.01 -7.18 -8.04
CA ASN A 25 6.70 -8.40 -8.45
C ASN A 25 8.12 -8.43 -7.88
N VAL A 26 8.46 -9.51 -7.18
CA VAL A 26 9.81 -9.74 -6.66
C VAL A 26 10.50 -10.80 -7.52
N PRO A 27 11.69 -10.54 -8.10
CA PRO A 27 12.59 -9.40 -7.86
C PRO A 27 12.43 -8.18 -8.80
N SER A 28 11.49 -8.22 -9.75
CA SER A 28 11.42 -7.25 -10.85
C SER A 28 11.26 -5.79 -10.38
N ASP A 29 10.37 -5.56 -9.42
CA ASP A 29 10.04 -4.23 -8.90
C ASP A 29 10.86 -3.91 -7.64
N HIS A 30 11.07 -4.91 -6.77
CA HIS A 30 11.93 -4.80 -5.60
C HIS A 30 12.87 -5.99 -5.47
N PRO A 31 14.17 -5.79 -5.13
CA PRO A 31 15.14 -6.88 -5.08
C PRO A 31 14.90 -7.92 -3.97
N THR A 32 14.14 -7.57 -2.93
CA THR A 32 13.88 -8.43 -1.77
C THR A 32 12.39 -8.44 -1.43
N ILE A 33 11.94 -9.53 -0.80
CA ILE A 33 10.55 -9.65 -0.36
C ILE A 33 10.21 -8.58 0.69
N GLN A 34 11.14 -8.28 1.61
CA GLN A 34 10.93 -7.24 2.61
C GLN A 34 10.76 -5.85 1.98
N ALA A 35 11.58 -5.48 0.99
CA ALA A 35 11.45 -4.18 0.35
C ALA A 35 10.10 -4.03 -0.39
N ALA A 36 9.56 -5.12 -0.94
CA ALA A 36 8.21 -5.10 -1.51
C ALA A 36 7.12 -4.91 -0.44
N ILE A 37 7.26 -5.55 0.73
CA ILE A 37 6.33 -5.39 1.86
C ILE A 37 6.38 -3.97 2.43
N ASP A 38 7.58 -3.40 2.58
CA ASP A 38 7.77 -2.03 3.07
C ASP A 38 7.18 -0.98 2.11
N ALA A 39 7.13 -1.29 0.81
CA ALA A 39 6.54 -0.44 -0.22
C ALA A 39 5.03 -0.65 -0.39
N ALA A 40 4.51 -1.83 -0.02
CA ALA A 40 3.11 -2.19 -0.19
C ALA A 40 2.20 -1.38 0.74
N VAL A 41 1.06 -0.95 0.22
CA VAL A 41 -0.04 -0.39 1.01
C VAL A 41 -1.21 -1.36 1.09
N ASN A 42 -2.18 -1.06 1.95
CA ASN A 42 -3.36 -1.90 2.12
C ASN A 42 -4.07 -2.15 0.78
N GLY A 43 -4.18 -3.42 0.42
CA GLY A 43 -4.82 -3.87 -0.81
C GLY A 43 -3.85 -4.39 -1.86
N ASP A 44 -2.56 -4.05 -1.77
CA ASP A 44 -1.56 -4.50 -2.73
C ASP A 44 -1.28 -6.02 -2.63
N GLU A 45 -0.80 -6.59 -3.74
CA GLU A 45 -0.40 -7.98 -3.85
C GLU A 45 1.11 -8.07 -4.13
N VAL A 46 1.86 -8.76 -3.28
CA VAL A 46 3.28 -9.05 -3.51
C VAL A 46 3.41 -10.43 -4.16
N VAL A 47 3.81 -10.48 -5.44
CA VAL A 47 4.01 -11.70 -6.21
C VAL A 47 5.50 -12.06 -6.22
N VAL A 48 5.84 -13.16 -5.55
CA VAL A 48 7.23 -13.61 -5.43
C VAL A 48 7.53 -14.67 -6.48
N ALA A 49 8.55 -14.43 -7.29
CA ALA A 49 9.02 -15.40 -8.27
C ALA A 49 9.52 -16.70 -7.58
N PRO A 50 9.36 -17.87 -8.23
CA PRO A 50 9.85 -19.14 -7.70
C PRO A 50 11.36 -19.10 -7.41
N GLY A 51 11.76 -19.58 -6.24
CA GLY A 51 13.16 -19.63 -5.83
C GLY A 51 13.34 -19.86 -4.33
N THR A 52 14.59 -19.92 -3.89
CA THR A 52 14.94 -19.93 -2.46
C THR A 52 15.33 -18.53 -2.03
N TRP A 53 14.65 -18.03 -1.00
CA TRP A 53 14.85 -16.69 -0.45
C TRP A 53 15.42 -16.79 0.96
N THR A 54 16.49 -16.05 1.22
CA THR A 54 17.16 -16.00 2.52
C THR A 54 17.07 -14.61 3.11
N GLY A 55 16.77 -14.51 4.41
CA GLY A 55 16.82 -13.27 5.16
C GLY A 55 18.20 -12.99 5.75
N THR A 56 18.34 -11.83 6.40
CA THR A 56 19.55 -11.45 7.15
C THR A 56 19.54 -11.93 8.60
N GLY A 57 18.43 -12.46 9.11
CA GLY A 57 18.28 -13.03 10.45
C GLY A 57 17.53 -14.37 10.44
N ASP A 58 16.81 -14.67 11.52
CA ASP A 58 16.07 -15.94 11.67
C ASP A 58 14.90 -16.07 10.69
N ASN A 59 14.38 -14.94 10.19
CA ASN A 59 13.24 -14.89 9.29
C ASN A 59 13.61 -14.26 7.96
N VAL A 60 12.94 -14.71 6.90
CA VAL A 60 13.03 -14.12 5.55
C VAL A 60 12.22 -12.82 5.46
N ILE A 61 11.16 -12.69 6.26
CA ILE A 61 10.19 -11.59 6.22
C ILE A 61 9.82 -11.17 7.64
N ASP A 62 9.66 -9.86 7.86
CA ASP A 62 9.05 -9.26 9.05
C ASP A 62 7.81 -8.42 8.66
N PHE A 63 6.75 -8.53 9.46
CA PHE A 63 5.45 -7.85 9.25
C PHE A 63 5.12 -6.85 10.37
N ARG A 64 6.07 -6.61 11.29
CA ARG A 64 5.84 -5.86 12.53
C ARG A 64 6.16 -4.37 12.40
#